data_AF-A0A440HQR2-F1
#
_entry.id   AF-A0A440HQR2-F1
#
_cell.length_a   1.000
_cell.length_b   1.000
_cell.length_c   1.000
_cell.angle_alpha   90.00
_cell.angle_beta   90.00
_cell.angle_gamma   90.00
#
_symmetry.space_group_name_H-M   'P 1'
#
loop_
_entity.id
_entity.type
_entity.pdbx_description
1 polymer ?
#
loop_
_entity_poly.entity_id
_entity_poly.type
_entity_poly.pdbx_seq_one_letter_code
_entity_poly.pdbx_strand_id
1 'polypeptide(L)'
;QILYTYLHLAPDPEQTKGLLASGVTAIAYETVTDDRGGLPLLAPMSEVAGRLSIQAGATALQKANGGRGVLLGGVPGVLPGKVTVLGG
;
A
#
# COMPACT_ATOMS: atom_id res chain seq x y z
N GLN A 1 -2.39 -24.83 15.92
CA GLN A 1 -2.67 -23.37 16.01
C GLN A 1 -2.95 -22.86 14.61
N ILE A 2 -3.88 -21.92 14.44
CA ILE A 2 -4.15 -21.26 13.14
C ILE A 2 -3.64 -19.82 13.25
N LEU A 3 -2.82 -19.40 12.29
CA LEU A 3 -2.37 -18.03 12.10
C LEU A 3 -3.10 -17.44 10.90
N TYR A 4 -3.85 -16.37 11.10
CA TYR A 4 -4.58 -15.68 10.03
C TYR A 4 -4.21 -14.20 10.06
N THR A 5 -3.40 -13.75 9.10
CA THR A 5 -2.85 -12.38 9.04
C THR A 5 -2.26 -12.09 7.65
N TYR A 6 -1.77 -10.86 7.40
CA TYR A 6 -0.90 -10.57 6.26
C TYR A 6 0.45 -11.24 6.45
N LEU A 7 0.93 -11.98 5.45
CA LEU A 7 2.18 -12.75 5.59
C LEU A 7 3.28 -12.30 4.63
N HIS A 8 2.94 -11.89 3.40
CA HIS A 8 3.86 -11.46 2.35
C HIS A 8 5.07 -12.42 2.19
N LEU A 9 4.78 -13.72 2.05
CA LEU A 9 5.79 -14.77 2.10
C LEU A 9 6.76 -14.79 0.91
N ALA A 10 6.30 -14.38 -0.28
CA ALA A 10 7.11 -14.45 -1.50
C ALA A 10 8.46 -13.69 -1.41
N PRO A 11 8.51 -12.44 -0.87
CA PRO A 11 9.78 -11.75 -0.64
C PRO A 11 10.52 -12.16 0.65
N ASP A 12 9.93 -12.96 1.54
CA ASP A 12 10.52 -13.31 2.85
C ASP A 12 10.69 -14.84 3.04
N PRO A 13 11.79 -15.42 2.55
CA PRO A 13 12.05 -16.85 2.67
C PRO A 13 12.35 -17.29 4.11
N GLU A 14 12.86 -16.41 4.97
CA GLU A 14 13.19 -16.77 6.35
C GLU A 14 11.92 -16.88 7.20
N GLN A 15 10.97 -15.95 7.04
CA GLN A 15 9.64 -16.08 7.64
C GLN A 15 8.95 -17.36 7.17
N THR A 16 9.03 -17.67 5.87
CA THR A 16 8.44 -18.89 5.30
C THR A 16 9.01 -20.16 5.96
N LYS A 17 10.34 -20.26 6.08
CA LYS A 17 11.00 -21.38 6.78
C LYS A 17 10.59 -21.47 8.25
N GLY A 18 10.48 -20.34 8.94
CA GLY A 18 10.03 -20.29 10.34
C GLY A 18 8.62 -20.83 10.52
N LEU A 19 7.69 -20.45 9.63
CA LEU A 19 6.32 -20.96 9.66
C LEU A 19 6.27 -22.47 9.36
N LEU A 20 7.04 -22.93 8.37
CA LEU A 20 7.15 -24.37 8.05
C LEU A 20 7.69 -25.18 9.24
N ALA A 21 8.78 -24.72 9.87
CA ALA A 21 9.37 -25.37 11.02
C ALA A 21 8.44 -25.41 12.24
N SER A 22 7.57 -24.41 12.40
CA SER A 22 6.59 -24.36 13.49
C SER A 22 5.41 -25.35 13.32
N GLY A 23 5.17 -25.85 12.11
CA GLY A 23 4.02 -26.71 11.81
C GLY A 23 2.65 -26.03 11.93
N VAL A 24 2.61 -24.69 11.94
CA VAL A 24 1.37 -23.90 12.03
C VAL A 24 0.55 -24.00 10.74
N THR A 25 -0.77 -23.93 10.85
CA THR A 25 -1.63 -23.63 9.71
C THR A 25 -1.70 -22.12 9.53
N ALA A 26 -1.08 -21.60 8.47
CA ALA A 26 -1.05 -20.16 8.17
C ALA A 26 -1.94 -19.83 6.96
N ILE A 27 -2.77 -18.80 7.09
CA ILE A 27 -3.64 -18.29 6.02
C ILE A 27 -3.25 -16.81 5.81
N ALA A 28 -2.92 -16.45 4.57
CA ALA A 28 -2.45 -15.11 4.23
C ALA A 28 -3.60 -14.25 3.68
N TYR A 29 -3.90 -13.12 4.32
CA TYR A 29 -4.98 -12.21 3.90
C TYR A 29 -4.88 -11.81 2.43
N GLU A 30 -3.67 -11.47 1.98
CA GLU A 30 -3.36 -11.00 0.62
C GLU A 30 -3.54 -12.06 -0.47
N THR A 31 -3.83 -13.31 -0.10
CA THR A 31 -4.01 -14.44 -1.03
C THR A 31 -5.42 -15.03 -1.01
N VAL A 32 -6.28 -14.58 -0.08
CA VAL A 32 -7.68 -14.99 -0.05
C VAL A 32 -8.38 -14.37 -1.27
N THR A 33 -8.95 -15.24 -2.11
CA THR A 33 -9.64 -14.84 -3.34
C THR A 33 -11.14 -15.10 -3.25
N ASP A 34 -11.93 -14.26 -3.92
CA ASP A 34 -13.35 -14.53 -4.15
C ASP A 34 -13.56 -15.37 -5.43
N ASP A 35 -14.81 -15.75 -5.70
CA ASP A 35 -15.19 -16.58 -6.88
C ASP A 35 -14.91 -15.90 -8.23
N ARG A 36 -14.54 -14.62 -8.24
CA ARG A 36 -14.18 -13.82 -9.42
C ARG A 36 -12.69 -13.50 -9.49
N GLY A 37 -11.88 -14.05 -8.58
CA GLY A 37 -10.44 -13.79 -8.50
C GLY A 37 -10.06 -12.45 -7.87
N GLY A 38 -11.01 -11.74 -7.25
CA GLY A 38 -10.74 -10.54 -6.47
C GLY A 38 -10.06 -10.86 -5.15
N LEU A 39 -9.39 -9.87 -4.55
CA LEU A 39 -8.71 -9.99 -3.25
C LEU A 39 -9.46 -9.18 -2.17
N PRO A 40 -10.57 -9.71 -1.62
CA PRO A 40 -11.49 -8.94 -0.77
C PRO A 40 -10.86 -8.43 0.54
N LEU A 41 -9.82 -9.10 1.05
CA LEU A 41 -9.12 -8.68 2.26
C LEU A 41 -8.01 -7.67 1.98
N LEU A 42 -7.47 -7.66 0.76
CA LEU A 42 -6.46 -6.70 0.30
C LEU A 42 -7.07 -5.39 -0.19
N ALA A 43 -8.18 -5.46 -0.92
CA ALA A 43 -8.80 -4.31 -1.57
C ALA A 43 -9.04 -3.11 -0.63
N PRO A 44 -9.57 -3.27 0.60
CA PRO A 44 -9.76 -2.14 1.52
C PRO A 44 -8.44 -1.44 1.87
N MET A 45 -7.34 -2.19 2.02
CA MET A 45 -6.03 -1.60 2.32
C MET A 45 -5.45 -0.88 1.11
N SER A 46 -5.65 -1.41 -0.10
CA SER A 46 -5.26 -0.73 -1.35
C SER A 46 -5.99 0.61 -1.53
N GLU A 47 -7.29 0.69 -1.21
CA GLU A 47 -8.05 1.95 -1.27
C GLU A 47 -7.52 3.00 -0.30
N VAL A 48 -7.24 2.58 0.95
CA VAL A 48 -6.67 3.46 1.97
C VAL A 48 -5.29 3.97 1.54
N ALA A 49 -4.42 3.08 1.09
CA ALA A 49 -3.09 3.44 0.60
C ALA A 49 -3.16 4.41 -0.59
N GLY A 50 -4.05 4.16 -1.56
CA GLY A 50 -4.27 5.03 -2.70
C GLY A 50 -4.66 6.45 -2.29
N ARG A 51 -5.61 6.60 -1.36
CA ARG A 51 -6.03 7.92 -0.85
C ARG A 51 -4.93 8.62 -0.04
N LEU A 52 -4.23 7.88 0.82
CA LEU A 52 -3.14 8.42 1.62
C LEU A 52 -1.95 8.85 0.76
N SER A 53 -1.70 8.21 -0.37
CA SER A 53 -0.58 8.54 -1.26
C SER A 53 -0.58 10.00 -1.70
N ILE A 54 -1.77 10.57 -1.96
CA ILE A 54 -1.91 11.98 -2.36
C ILE A 54 -1.62 12.91 -1.18
N GLN A 55 -2.09 12.58 0.03
CA GLN A 55 -1.83 13.38 1.23
C GLN A 55 -0.35 13.34 1.63
N ALA A 56 0.26 12.16 1.57
CA ALA A 56 1.68 11.96 1.82
C ALA A 56 2.53 12.71 0.78
N GLY A 57 2.18 12.60 -0.50
CA GLY A 57 2.82 13.34 -1.59
C GLY A 57 2.71 14.86 -1.43
N ALA A 58 1.54 15.36 -1.03
CA ALA A 58 1.33 16.79 -0.74
C ALA A 58 2.26 17.29 0.37
N THR A 59 2.36 16.51 1.45
CA THR A 59 3.25 16.79 2.58
C THR A 59 4.71 16.78 2.13
N ALA A 60 5.13 15.77 1.38
CA ALA A 60 6.50 15.65 0.87
C ALA A 60 6.88 16.78 -0.11
N LEU A 61 5.93 17.37 -0.83
CA LEU A 61 6.18 18.49 -1.74
C LEU A 61 6.49 19.80 -1.00
N GLN A 62 6.17 19.93 0.29
CA GLN A 62 6.42 21.16 1.05
C GLN A 62 7.91 21.45 1.19
N LYS A 63 8.31 22.73 1.12
CA LYS A 63 9.71 23.13 1.29
C LYS A 63 10.30 22.72 2.63
N ALA A 64 9.51 22.83 3.70
CA ALA A 64 9.92 22.45 5.05
C ALA A 64 10.31 20.95 5.16
N ASN A 65 9.73 20.12 4.29
CA ASN A 65 10.02 18.68 4.22
C ASN A 65 11.05 18.34 3.13
N GLY A 66 11.79 19.33 2.61
CA GLY A 66 12.80 19.15 1.57
C GLY A 66 12.25 19.07 0.14
N GLY A 67 10.94 19.22 -0.02
CA GLY A 67 10.27 19.15 -1.31
C GLY A 67 10.52 20.35 -2.22
N ARG A 68 9.90 20.29 -3.41
CA ARG A 68 10.00 21.36 -4.41
C ARG A 68 9.32 22.67 -3.98
N GLY A 69 8.43 22.64 -3.00
CA GLY A 69 7.63 23.79 -2.56
C GLY A 69 6.38 24.03 -3.38
N VAL A 70 5.80 22.98 -3.95
CA VAL A 70 4.65 23.10 -4.85
C VAL A 70 3.37 22.75 -4.09
N LEU A 71 2.41 23.69 -4.09
CA LEU A 71 1.05 23.41 -3.62
C LEU A 71 0.33 22.58 -4.67
N LEU A 72 -0.09 21.36 -4.31
CA LEU A 72 -0.77 20.46 -5.26
C LEU A 72 -1.99 21.11 -5.92
N GLY A 73 -2.82 21.82 -5.17
CA GLY A 73 -4.02 22.48 -5.69
C GLY A 73 -3.76 23.76 -6.48
N GLY A 74 -2.56 24.34 -6.41
CA GLY A 74 -2.31 25.70 -6.92
C GLY A 74 -3.22 26.75 -6.27
N VAL A 75 -3.27 27.94 -6.88
CA VAL A 75 -4.20 29.04 -6.56
C VAL A 75 -4.46 29.83 -7.85
N PRO A 76 -5.50 30.67 -7.96
CA PRO A 76 -5.71 31.50 -9.15
C PRO A 76 -4.45 32.27 -9.55
N GLY A 77 -4.02 32.12 -10.81
CA GLY A 77 -2.80 32.72 -11.34
C GLY A 77 -1.50 31.93 -11.12
N VAL A 78 -1.55 30.78 -10.42
CA VAL A 78 -0.39 29.91 -10.16
C VAL A 78 -0.70 28.46 -10.55
N LEU A 79 0.19 27.84 -11.31
CA LEU A 79 0.00 26.47 -11.77
C LEU A 79 -0.01 25.46 -10.59
N PRO A 80 -0.92 24.46 -10.62
CA PRO A 80 -0.93 23.37 -9.65
C PRO A 80 0.24 22.40 -9.85
N GLY A 81 0.40 21.47 -8.90
CA GLY A 81 1.32 20.35 -9.06
C GLY A 81 0.82 19.37 -10.13
N LYS A 82 1.74 18.84 -10.96
CA LYS A 82 1.44 17.77 -11.90
C LYS A 82 1.63 16.41 -11.22
N VAL A 83 0.57 15.60 -11.19
CA VAL A 83 0.58 14.24 -10.63
C VAL A 83 0.50 13.22 -11.76
N THR A 84 1.31 12.17 -11.68
CA THR A 84 1.25 11.01 -12.58
C THR A 84 1.02 9.76 -11.73
N VAL A 85 -0.03 8.99 -12.03
CA VAL A 85 -0.32 7.70 -11.39
C VAL A 85 0.02 6.59 -12.38
N LEU A 86 0.82 5.61 -11.93
CA LEU A 86 1.21 4.45 -12.73
C LEU A 86 0.63 3.19 -12.08
N GLY A 87 -0.25 2.50 -12.80
CA GLY A 87 -1.05 1.38 -12.27
C GLY A 87 -2.44 1.85 -11.84
N GLY A 88 -3.46 1.33 -12.52
CA GLY A 88 -4.88 1.63 -12.31
C GLY A 88 -5.75 0.53 -12.91
#